data_AF-A0A372DM17-F1
#
_entry.id   AF-A0A372DM17-F1
#
_cell.length_a   1.000
_cell.length_b   1.000
_cell.length_c   1.000
_cell.angle_alpha   90.00
_cell.angle_beta   90.00
_cell.angle_gamma   90.00
#
_symmetry.space_group_name_H-M   'P 1'
#
loop_
_entity.id
_entity.type
_entity.pdbx_description
1 polymer ?
#
loop_
_entity_poly.entity_id
_entity_poly.type
_entity_poly.pdbx_seq_one_letter_code
_entity_poly.pdbx_strand_id
1 'polypeptide(L)'
;MRPTALPWLPGCACRGGWTAAVDTGTWRGRGDQAPPEDAEQVPAPRWRCASRGSSLGIARVGPSAARGYTLIEVIVAFALLALALSLLLGTLSGAARQVRWADEAGRAALHAQSLLDQVGVGEALQPGHRDGSFEDGRYRWALEVAPYQDPLRPPPALFDPAAPRLLQLTLTVQWGDSGNAGDAAQRRLQLQSLRLVTPAPTDAVPP
;
A
#
# COMPACT_ATOMS: atom_id res chain seq x y z
N MET A 1 -33.33 -18.47 -14.02
CA MET A 1 -33.45 -19.34 -12.82
C MET A 1 -32.12 -20.04 -12.61
N ARG A 2 -31.35 -19.58 -11.62
CA ARG A 2 -30.06 -20.13 -11.22
C ARG A 2 -30.28 -21.04 -10.00
N PRO A 3 -29.75 -22.26 -9.95
CA PRO A 3 -29.85 -23.11 -8.77
C PRO A 3 -28.95 -22.60 -7.65
N THR A 4 -29.57 -22.51 -6.48
CA THR A 4 -29.06 -22.14 -5.17
C THR A 4 -28.16 -23.24 -4.61
N ALA A 5 -26.94 -22.91 -4.18
CA ALA A 5 -26.09 -23.80 -3.38
C ALA A 5 -26.11 -23.33 -1.91
N LEU A 6 -26.46 -24.24 -1.01
CA LEU A 6 -26.48 -24.17 0.46
C LEU A 6 -25.80 -25.47 0.96
N PRO A 7 -25.39 -25.57 2.23
CA PRO A 7 -24.16 -25.09 2.85
C PRO A 7 -23.19 -26.24 3.20
N TRP A 8 -21.91 -25.91 3.42
CA TRP A 8 -20.87 -26.84 3.82
C TRP A 8 -20.96 -27.18 5.32
N LEU A 9 -20.98 -28.47 5.66
CA LEU A 9 -20.75 -29.00 7.01
C LEU A 9 -19.23 -29.09 7.29
N PRO A 10 -18.73 -28.62 8.45
CA PRO A 10 -17.33 -28.77 8.81
C PRO A 10 -17.14 -30.08 9.59
N GLY A 11 -16.41 -31.05 9.02
CA GLY A 11 -16.22 -32.31 9.74
C GLY A 11 -15.51 -33.42 8.98
N CYS A 12 -14.51 -33.12 8.15
CA CYS A 12 -13.55 -34.13 7.66
C CYS A 12 -12.22 -33.44 7.37
N ALA A 13 -11.29 -33.50 8.33
CA ALA A 13 -9.90 -33.11 8.10
C ALA A 13 -9.13 -34.31 7.54
N CYS A 14 -8.84 -34.29 6.24
CA CYS A 14 -7.87 -35.20 5.64
C CYS A 14 -6.46 -34.77 6.04
N ARG A 15 -5.77 -35.64 6.81
CA ARG A 15 -4.35 -35.54 7.14
C ARG A 15 -3.58 -36.38 6.12
N GLY A 16 -2.90 -35.74 5.18
CA GLY A 16 -2.02 -36.39 4.20
C GLY A 16 -1.42 -35.36 3.26
N GLY A 17 -0.10 -35.41 3.06
CA GLY A 17 0.71 -34.33 2.49
C GLY A 17 0.46 -34.07 1.00
N TRP A 18 0.71 -32.82 0.60
CA TRP A 18 0.58 -32.34 -0.76
C TRP A 18 1.83 -32.64 -1.58
N THR A 19 1.66 -33.22 -2.76
CA THR A 19 2.57 -33.01 -3.90
C THR A 19 1.73 -32.64 -5.11
N ALA A 20 1.69 -31.36 -5.45
CA ALA A 20 1.14 -30.89 -6.72
C ALA A 20 2.14 -31.21 -7.83
N ALA A 21 1.91 -32.31 -8.55
CA ALA A 21 2.49 -32.48 -9.87
C ALA A 21 1.58 -31.78 -10.87
N VAL A 22 2.00 -30.61 -11.36
CA VAL A 22 1.38 -29.96 -12.52
C VAL A 22 1.81 -30.77 -13.73
N ASP A 23 0.93 -31.63 -14.23
CA ASP A 23 1.12 -32.30 -15.51
C ASP A 23 0.36 -31.54 -16.60
N THR A 24 1.12 -30.82 -17.43
CA THR A 24 0.66 -30.12 -18.62
C THR A 24 0.53 -31.14 -19.76
N GLY A 25 -0.66 -31.74 -19.89
CA GLY A 25 -0.97 -32.69 -20.97
C GLY A 25 -2.19 -32.27 -21.79
N THR A 26 -1.94 -31.64 -22.93
CA THR A 26 -2.93 -31.30 -23.98
C THR A 26 -3.21 -32.48 -24.91
N TRP A 27 -4.44 -33.00 -25.04
CA TRP A 27 -4.95 -33.75 -26.22
C TRP A 27 -6.50 -33.75 -26.17
N ARG A 28 -7.22 -33.00 -27.02
CA ARG A 28 -7.69 -33.26 -28.40
C ARG A 28 -8.72 -34.41 -28.49
N GLY A 29 -9.90 -34.08 -29.00
CA GLY A 29 -11.06 -34.96 -29.09
C GLY A 29 -10.93 -36.15 -30.05
N ARG A 30 -11.77 -37.15 -29.80
CA ARG A 30 -12.21 -38.18 -30.74
C ARG A 30 -13.50 -38.79 -30.20
N GLY A 31 -14.57 -38.70 -30.98
CA GLY A 31 -15.82 -39.39 -30.74
C GLY A 31 -15.70 -40.90 -30.89
N ASP A 32 -16.76 -41.56 -30.46
CA ASP A 32 -17.23 -42.88 -30.88
C ASP A 32 -16.17 -44.00 -30.92
N GLN A 33 -16.12 -44.75 -29.82
CA GLN A 33 -15.82 -46.17 -29.84
C GLN A 33 -16.29 -46.81 -28.53
N ALA A 34 -17.28 -47.69 -28.64
CA ALA A 34 -17.68 -48.61 -27.57
C ALA A 34 -16.55 -49.62 -27.33
N PRO A 35 -16.20 -49.93 -26.07
CA PRO A 35 -15.23 -50.98 -25.77
C PRO A 35 -15.84 -52.39 -25.99
N PRO A 36 -15.04 -53.37 -26.43
CA PRO A 36 -15.46 -54.76 -26.67
C PRO A 36 -15.80 -55.53 -25.38
N GLU A 37 -16.71 -56.50 -25.47
CA GLU A 37 -17.38 -57.24 -24.38
C GLU A 37 -16.52 -58.32 -23.68
N ASP A 38 -15.21 -58.36 -23.90
CA ASP A 38 -14.39 -59.49 -23.49
C ASP A 38 -13.12 -59.00 -22.77
N ALA A 39 -13.30 -58.54 -21.54
CA ALA A 39 -12.22 -58.31 -20.59
C ALA A 39 -12.61 -58.84 -19.20
N GLU A 40 -12.42 -60.14 -19.07
CA GLU A 40 -11.88 -60.86 -17.91
C GLU A 40 -12.04 -60.20 -16.52
N GLN A 41 -12.86 -60.84 -15.68
CA GLN A 41 -13.10 -60.49 -14.29
C GLN A 41 -11.81 -60.49 -13.46
N VAL A 42 -11.27 -59.30 -13.22
CA VAL A 42 -10.25 -59.05 -12.20
C VAL A 42 -10.93 -59.11 -10.81
N PRO A 43 -10.48 -59.94 -9.86
CA PRO A 43 -11.10 -59.97 -8.53
C PRO A 43 -10.81 -58.67 -7.77
N ALA A 44 -11.89 -58.03 -7.30
CA ALA A 44 -11.82 -56.82 -6.48
C ALA A 44 -10.98 -57.05 -5.19
N PRO A 45 -10.23 -56.04 -4.72
CA PRO A 45 -9.53 -56.13 -3.44
C PRO A 45 -10.54 -56.27 -2.30
N ARG A 46 -10.42 -57.37 -1.54
CA ARG A 46 -11.21 -57.62 -0.33
C ARG A 46 -10.73 -56.70 0.78
N TRP A 47 -11.41 -55.57 0.96
CA TRP A 47 -11.22 -54.73 2.14
C TRP A 47 -11.68 -55.52 3.39
N ARG A 48 -10.72 -55.96 4.21
CA ARG A 48 -10.98 -56.50 5.54
C ARG A 48 -11.30 -55.32 6.47
N CYS A 49 -12.56 -55.13 6.81
CA CYS A 49 -12.92 -54.39 8.01
C CYS A 49 -12.52 -55.24 9.22
N ALA A 50 -11.43 -54.87 9.90
CA ALA A 50 -11.16 -55.36 11.23
C ALA A 50 -12.18 -54.73 12.19
N SER A 51 -13.25 -55.47 12.50
CA SER A 51 -14.14 -55.17 13.62
C SER A 51 -13.35 -55.38 14.91
N ARG A 52 -12.71 -54.30 15.38
CA ARG A 52 -12.09 -54.29 16.71
C ARG A 52 -13.25 -54.30 17.72
N GLY A 53 -13.38 -55.42 18.42
CA GLY A 53 -14.44 -55.67 19.39
C GLY A 53 -14.61 -54.53 20.36
N SER A 54 -15.84 -54.04 20.43
CA SER A 54 -16.35 -53.18 21.48
C SER A 54 -16.43 -53.97 22.78
N SER A 55 -15.35 -53.99 23.55
CA SER A 55 -15.47 -54.12 24.99
C SER A 55 -16.00 -52.79 25.52
N LEU A 56 -17.28 -52.78 25.91
CA LEU A 56 -17.85 -51.72 26.74
C LEU A 56 -17.13 -51.73 28.09
N GLY A 57 -15.94 -51.13 28.13
CA GLY A 57 -15.46 -50.50 29.35
C GLY A 57 -16.34 -49.28 29.57
N ILE A 58 -17.23 -49.33 30.56
CA ILE A 58 -17.81 -48.13 31.15
C ILE A 58 -16.61 -47.31 31.61
N ALA A 59 -16.17 -46.37 30.79
CA ALA A 59 -15.24 -45.35 31.20
C ALA A 59 -15.94 -44.62 32.34
N ARG A 60 -15.53 -44.92 33.58
CA ARG A 60 -15.89 -44.08 34.71
C ARG A 60 -15.39 -42.70 34.32
N VAL A 61 -16.32 -41.80 33.99
CA VAL A 61 -16.06 -40.37 34.12
C VAL A 61 -15.74 -40.21 35.60
N GLY A 62 -14.45 -40.22 35.94
CA GLY A 62 -13.98 -39.85 37.27
C GLY A 62 -14.64 -38.52 37.62
N PRO A 63 -14.89 -38.25 38.92
CA PRO A 63 -15.64 -37.07 39.33
C PRO A 63 -15.10 -35.88 38.56
N SER A 64 -15.96 -35.22 37.78
CA SER A 64 -15.64 -33.99 37.08
C SER A 64 -15.03 -33.11 38.13
N ALA A 65 -13.71 -32.98 38.14
CA ALA A 65 -13.04 -32.13 39.10
C ALA A 65 -13.69 -30.78 38.88
N ALA A 66 -14.48 -30.36 39.86
CA ALA A 66 -15.00 -29.01 39.90
C ALA A 66 -13.73 -28.17 39.86
N ARG A 67 -13.39 -27.67 38.68
CA ARG A 67 -12.27 -26.77 38.46
C ARG A 67 -12.73 -25.49 39.12
N GLY A 68 -12.46 -25.40 40.42
CA GLY A 68 -12.49 -24.13 41.11
C GLY A 68 -11.64 -23.18 40.28
N TYR A 69 -12.19 -22.02 39.96
CA TYR A 69 -11.47 -20.93 39.30
C TYR A 69 -10.11 -20.79 39.97
N THR A 70 -9.07 -21.24 39.29
CA THR A 70 -7.73 -21.18 39.86
C THR A 70 -7.34 -19.71 39.88
N LEU A 71 -6.76 -19.21 40.97
CA LEU A 71 -6.31 -17.81 41.08
C LEU A 71 -5.41 -17.41 39.90
N ILE A 72 -4.64 -18.38 39.37
CA ILE A 72 -3.79 -18.21 38.20
C ILE A 72 -4.58 -17.86 36.93
N GLU A 73 -5.82 -18.34 36.76
CA GLU A 73 -6.65 -18.04 35.59
C GLU A 73 -7.03 -16.56 35.54
N VAL A 74 -7.43 -15.99 36.68
CA VAL A 74 -7.76 -14.57 36.80
C VAL A 74 -6.52 -13.71 36.54
N ILE A 75 -5.36 -14.11 37.08
CA ILE A 75 -4.09 -13.41 36.85
C ILE A 75 -3.70 -13.44 35.37
N VAL A 76 -3.78 -14.61 34.72
CA VAL A 76 -3.48 -14.77 33.30
C VAL A 76 -4.45 -13.96 32.45
N ALA A 77 -5.74 -13.93 32.80
CA ALA A 77 -6.74 -13.13 32.09
C ALA A 77 -6.42 -11.63 32.15
N PHE A 78 -6.07 -11.10 33.32
CA PHE A 78 -5.64 -9.70 33.44
C PHE A 78 -4.33 -9.42 32.72
N ALA A 79 -3.37 -10.35 32.74
CA ALA A 79 -2.12 -10.20 32.00
C ALA A 79 -2.37 -10.11 30.48
N LEU A 80 -3.17 -11.01 29.92
CA LEU A 80 -3.55 -10.98 28.51
C LEU A 80 -4.36 -9.73 28.16
N LEU A 81 -5.28 -9.31 29.03
CA LEU A 81 -6.05 -8.08 28.85
C LEU A 81 -5.13 -6.86 28.81
N ALA A 82 -4.19 -6.75 29.74
CA ALA A 82 -3.24 -5.65 29.80
C ALA A 82 -2.35 -5.61 28.54
N LEU A 83 -1.89 -6.78 28.06
CA LEU A 83 -1.13 -6.87 26.80
C LEU A 83 -1.97 -6.46 25.59
N ALA A 84 -3.21 -6.93 25.49
CA ALA A 84 -4.11 -6.59 24.40
C ALA A 84 -4.43 -5.09 24.38
N LEU A 85 -4.74 -4.51 25.53
CA LEU A 85 -4.96 -3.06 25.67
C LEU A 85 -3.71 -2.25 25.33
N SER A 86 -2.52 -2.71 25.75
CA SER A 86 -1.26 -2.06 25.42
C SER A 86 -1.02 -2.02 23.91
N LEU A 87 -1.25 -3.14 23.22
CA LEU A 87 -1.16 -3.22 21.76
C LEU A 87 -2.17 -2.28 21.11
N LEU A 88 -3.43 -2.30 21.55
CA LEU A 88 -4.50 -1.44 21.02
C LEU A 88 -4.17 0.04 21.20
N LEU A 89 -3.70 0.44 22.37
CA LEU A 89 -3.36 1.84 22.65
C LEU A 89 -2.13 2.27 21.85
N GLY A 90 -1.17 1.36 21.65
CA GLY A 90 -0.02 1.56 20.78
C GLY A 90 -0.43 1.79 19.32
N THR A 91 -1.34 0.96 18.77
CA THR A 91 -1.81 1.13 17.39
C THR A 91 -2.62 2.41 17.21
N LEU A 92 -3.49 2.75 18.18
CA LEU A 92 -4.27 3.98 18.15
C LEU A 92 -3.36 5.23 18.23
N SER A 93 -2.35 5.18 19.09
CA SER A 93 -1.36 6.26 19.21
C SER A 93 -0.57 6.44 17.92
N GLY A 94 -0.18 5.33 17.27
CA GLY A 94 0.45 5.35 15.96
C GLY A 94 -0.45 5.95 14.88
N ALA A 95 -1.72 5.53 14.83
CA ALA A 95 -2.71 6.05 13.88
C ALA A 95 -2.95 7.56 14.07
N ALA A 96 -3.09 8.02 15.33
CA ALA A 96 -3.26 9.43 15.63
C ALA A 96 -2.04 10.27 15.21
N ARG A 97 -0.82 9.76 15.39
CA ARG A 97 0.40 10.39 14.90
C ARG A 97 0.41 10.45 13.37
N GLN A 98 0.02 9.36 12.70
CA GLN A 98 -0.04 9.29 11.25
C GLN A 98 -1.04 10.29 10.65
N VAL A 99 -2.21 10.46 11.26
CA VAL A 99 -3.20 11.47 10.80
C VAL A 99 -2.62 12.88 10.91
N ARG A 100 -1.96 13.21 12.03
CA ARG A 100 -1.31 14.53 12.19
C ARG A 100 -0.25 14.77 11.11
N TRP A 101 0.53 13.75 10.77
CA TRP A 101 1.55 13.85 9.73
C TRP A 101 0.94 14.07 8.34
N ALA A 102 -0.13 13.34 8.02
CA ALA A 102 -0.84 13.50 6.76
C ALA A 102 -1.46 14.89 6.64
N ASP A 103 -2.04 15.42 7.71
CA ASP A 103 -2.63 16.76 7.74
C ASP A 103 -1.57 17.86 7.54
N GLU A 104 -0.42 17.77 8.21
CA GLU A 104 0.69 18.72 8.02
C GLU A 104 1.27 18.70 6.62
N ALA A 105 1.47 17.51 6.04
CA ALA A 105 1.95 17.36 4.68
C ALA A 105 0.92 17.83 3.64
N GLY A 106 -0.37 17.56 3.89
CA GLY A 106 -1.47 18.03 3.05
C GLY A 106 -1.56 19.54 3.00
N ARG A 107 -1.45 20.22 4.16
CA ARG A 107 -1.39 21.68 4.22
C ARG A 107 -0.17 22.25 3.49
N ALA A 108 1.01 21.64 3.66
CA ALA A 108 2.21 22.03 2.91
C ALA A 108 2.00 21.90 1.39
N ALA A 109 1.37 20.81 0.93
CA ALA A 109 1.08 20.57 -0.48
C ALA A 109 0.08 21.58 -1.06
N LEU A 110 -0.98 21.91 -0.33
CA LEU A 110 -1.96 22.91 -0.76
C LEU A 110 -1.32 24.31 -0.89
N HIS A 111 -0.49 24.71 0.07
CA HIS A 111 0.27 25.97 -0.04
C HIS A 111 1.23 25.95 -1.22
N ALA A 112 1.95 24.84 -1.42
CA ALA A 112 2.86 24.67 -2.53
C ALA A 112 2.15 24.78 -3.89
N GLN A 113 1.01 24.10 -4.03
CA GLN A 113 0.21 24.11 -5.25
C GLN A 113 -0.35 25.50 -5.51
N SER A 114 -0.92 26.17 -4.50
CA SER A 114 -1.44 27.52 -4.65
C SER A 114 -0.35 28.51 -5.07
N LEU A 115 0.87 28.39 -4.52
CA LEU A 115 1.99 29.22 -4.93
C LEU A 115 2.38 28.95 -6.37
N LEU A 116 2.51 27.68 -6.78
CA LEU A 116 2.82 27.33 -8.16
C LEU A 116 1.74 27.83 -9.13
N ASP A 117 0.46 27.75 -8.77
CA ASP A 117 -0.66 28.19 -9.61
C ASP A 117 -0.68 29.71 -9.81
N GLN A 118 -0.26 30.47 -8.81
CA GLN A 118 -0.14 31.93 -8.91
C GLN A 118 1.09 32.37 -9.71
N VAL A 119 2.16 31.59 -9.70
CA VAL A 119 3.40 31.91 -10.40
C VAL A 119 3.20 31.87 -11.91
N GLY A 120 3.45 33.01 -12.57
CA GLY A 120 3.29 33.19 -14.02
C GLY A 120 1.88 33.60 -14.45
N VAL A 121 0.99 33.94 -13.50
CA VAL A 121 -0.29 34.58 -13.78
C VAL A 121 -0.08 36.10 -13.77
N GLY A 122 -0.48 36.78 -14.85
CA GLY A 122 -0.40 38.25 -14.98
C GLY A 122 0.95 38.80 -15.44
N GLU A 123 2.08 38.19 -15.05
CA GLU A 123 3.42 38.60 -15.46
C GLU A 123 4.18 37.44 -16.14
N ALA A 124 4.97 37.76 -17.17
CA ALA A 124 5.83 36.78 -17.83
C ALA A 124 6.80 36.15 -16.82
N LEU A 125 6.81 34.82 -16.76
CA LEU A 125 7.68 34.10 -15.84
C LEU A 125 9.15 34.27 -16.24
N GLN A 126 9.96 34.75 -15.31
CA GLN A 126 11.39 34.97 -15.49
C GLN A 126 12.20 33.99 -14.62
N PRO A 127 13.38 33.54 -15.09
CA PRO A 127 14.31 32.79 -14.26
C PRO A 127 14.70 33.56 -13.00
N GLY A 128 14.89 32.86 -11.89
CA GLY A 128 15.27 33.46 -10.62
C GLY A 128 14.99 32.57 -9.41
N HIS A 129 15.30 33.10 -8.23
CA HIS A 129 15.01 32.49 -6.95
C HIS A 129 13.97 33.33 -6.19
N ARG A 130 13.04 32.67 -5.53
CA ARG A 130 12.09 33.29 -4.60
C ARG A 130 11.98 32.42 -3.37
N ASP A 131 11.92 33.03 -2.21
CA ASP A 131 11.77 32.32 -0.95
C ASP A 131 10.80 33.07 -0.03
N GLY A 132 10.36 32.37 1.01
CA GLY A 132 9.49 32.95 2.00
C GLY A 132 8.96 31.93 2.99
N SER A 133 7.90 32.31 3.69
CA SER A 133 7.25 31.45 4.66
C SER A 133 5.74 31.56 4.61
N PHE A 134 5.07 30.47 5.01
CA PHE A 134 3.63 30.45 5.31
C PHE A 134 3.41 30.20 6.79
N GLU A 135 2.21 30.57 7.27
CA GLU A 135 1.73 30.27 8.62
C GLU A 135 2.77 30.68 9.69
N ASP A 136 3.16 31.95 9.68
CA ASP A 136 4.11 32.58 10.63
C ASP A 136 5.46 31.88 10.77
N GLY A 137 5.99 31.34 9.67
CA GLY A 137 7.33 30.73 9.64
C GLY A 137 7.35 29.23 9.88
N ARG A 138 6.18 28.60 10.12
CA ARG A 138 6.06 27.14 10.28
C ARG A 138 6.44 26.39 9.02
N TYR A 139 6.03 26.90 7.86
CA TYR A 139 6.39 26.35 6.55
C TYR A 139 7.33 27.34 5.86
N ARG A 140 8.54 26.89 5.54
CA ARG A 140 9.53 27.69 4.81
C ARG A 140 9.62 27.15 3.40
N TRP A 141 9.58 28.01 2.41
CA TRP A 141 9.60 27.60 1.03
C TRP A 141 10.67 28.33 0.24
N ALA A 142 11.17 27.65 -0.78
CA ALA A 142 12.15 28.15 -1.74
C ALA A 142 11.75 27.65 -3.13
N LEU A 143 11.53 28.59 -4.05
CA LEU A 143 11.22 28.38 -5.45
C LEU A 143 12.43 28.77 -6.29
N GLU A 144 12.85 27.85 -7.12
CA GLU A 144 13.88 28.07 -8.12
C GLU A 144 13.26 27.94 -9.52
N VAL A 145 13.46 28.96 -10.35
CA VAL A 145 13.02 28.99 -11.74
C VAL A 145 14.24 29.04 -12.64
N ALA A 146 14.46 27.99 -13.42
CA ALA A 146 15.62 27.89 -14.32
C ALA A 146 15.16 27.45 -15.72
N PRO A 147 15.89 27.82 -16.78
CA PRO A 147 15.67 27.24 -18.11
C PRO A 147 15.82 25.71 -18.05
N TYR A 148 14.84 24.98 -18.58
CA TYR A 148 14.91 23.54 -18.66
C TYR A 148 15.83 23.12 -19.80
N GLN A 149 16.79 22.26 -19.51
CA GLN A 149 17.64 21.62 -20.51
C GLN A 149 17.13 20.19 -20.73
N ASP A 150 16.68 19.89 -21.94
CA ASP A 150 16.28 18.53 -22.30
C ASP A 150 17.53 17.66 -22.49
N PRO A 151 17.77 16.64 -21.65
CA PRO A 151 18.97 15.81 -21.77
C PRO A 151 18.99 14.98 -23.08
N LEU A 152 17.85 14.78 -23.73
CA LEU A 152 17.74 14.04 -24.98
C LEU A 152 17.91 14.91 -26.22
N ARG A 153 17.90 16.24 -26.06
CA ARG A 153 17.97 17.19 -27.17
C ARG A 153 19.20 18.08 -27.03
N PRO A 154 20.15 18.05 -27.97
CA PRO A 154 21.28 18.98 -27.92
C PRO A 154 20.76 20.43 -27.97
N PRO A 155 21.40 21.36 -27.24
CA PRO A 155 21.04 22.77 -27.29
C PRO A 155 21.01 23.27 -28.74
N PRO A 156 20.05 24.13 -29.11
CA PRO A 156 20.00 24.68 -30.46
C PRO A 156 21.29 25.46 -30.77
N ALA A 157 21.82 25.31 -31.98
CA ALA A 157 23.05 25.97 -32.42
C ALA A 157 22.91 27.51 -32.54
N LEU A 158 21.67 27.99 -32.69
CA LEU A 158 21.33 29.42 -32.72
C LEU A 158 20.39 29.74 -31.56
N PHE A 159 20.74 30.78 -30.80
CA PHE A 159 19.91 31.31 -29.73
C PHE A 159 18.91 32.32 -30.30
N ASP A 160 17.62 31.99 -30.27
CA ASP A 160 16.54 32.92 -30.60
C ASP A 160 15.87 33.40 -29.31
N PRO A 161 16.02 34.69 -28.93
CA PRO A 161 15.43 35.23 -27.72
C PRO A 161 13.90 35.34 -27.76
N ALA A 162 13.29 35.27 -28.94
CA ALA A 162 11.84 35.31 -29.13
C ALA A 162 11.22 33.89 -29.18
N ALA A 163 12.03 32.84 -29.26
CA ALA A 163 11.52 31.48 -29.32
C ALA A 163 10.88 31.02 -28.00
N PRO A 164 9.81 30.20 -28.05
CA PRO A 164 9.24 29.58 -26.86
C PRO A 164 10.29 28.79 -26.10
N ARG A 165 10.38 29.06 -24.79
CA ARG A 165 11.34 28.41 -23.88
C ARG A 165 10.62 27.67 -22.77
N LEU A 166 11.15 26.52 -22.40
CA LEU A 166 10.65 25.75 -21.28
C LEU A 166 11.40 26.17 -20.01
N LEU A 167 10.68 26.59 -18.99
CA LEU A 167 11.22 26.86 -17.67
C LEU A 167 10.83 25.73 -16.71
N GLN A 168 11.77 25.31 -15.89
CA GLN A 168 11.53 24.40 -14.77
C GLN A 168 11.39 25.20 -13.48
N LEU A 169 10.29 24.97 -12.78
CA LEU A 169 10.00 25.50 -11.46
C LEU A 169 10.25 24.37 -10.46
N THR A 170 11.21 24.56 -9.58
CA THR A 170 11.51 23.63 -8.48
C THR A 170 11.13 24.30 -7.17
N LEU A 171 10.00 23.88 -6.60
CA LEU A 171 9.51 24.38 -5.32
C LEU A 171 9.85 23.39 -4.22
N THR A 172 10.54 23.87 -3.20
CA THR A 172 10.84 23.12 -1.98
C THR A 172 10.10 23.75 -0.81
N VAL A 173 9.32 22.97 -0.07
CA VAL A 173 8.68 23.38 1.19
C VAL A 173 9.24 22.54 2.33
N GLN A 174 9.62 23.19 3.43
CA GLN A 174 10.21 22.58 4.60
C GLN A 174 9.44 22.96 5.86
N TRP A 175 9.22 22.00 6.74
CA TRP A 175 8.53 22.20 8.02
C TRP A 175 9.01 21.19 9.06
N GLY A 176 8.80 21.50 10.33
CA GLY A 176 9.28 20.69 11.46
C GLY A 176 9.82 21.59 12.56
N ASP A 177 9.72 21.13 13.79
CA ASP A 177 10.13 21.89 14.97
C ASP A 177 11.65 21.79 15.15
N SER A 178 12.40 22.89 15.05
CA SER A 178 13.84 22.85 15.36
C SER A 178 14.12 23.01 16.86
N GLY A 179 13.09 23.16 17.69
CA GLY A 179 13.19 23.66 19.06
C GLY A 179 13.43 22.61 20.15
N ASN A 180 13.16 21.32 19.89
CA ASN A 180 13.34 20.27 20.90
C ASN A 180 14.25 19.15 20.38
N ALA A 181 15.47 19.13 20.91
CA ALA A 181 16.46 18.08 20.74
C ALA A 181 15.89 16.75 21.29
N GLY A 182 15.22 16.00 20.41
CA GLY A 182 14.64 14.71 20.75
C GLY A 182 14.26 13.90 19.52
N ASP A 183 13.50 14.47 18.57
CA ASP A 183 13.08 13.69 17.38
C ASP A 183 12.36 14.48 16.26
N ALA A 184 12.47 15.81 16.24
CA ALA A 184 11.77 16.59 15.21
C ALA A 184 12.60 16.63 13.91
N ALA A 185 12.49 15.55 13.13
CA ALA A 185 13.07 15.50 11.80
C ALA A 185 12.51 16.64 10.93
N GLN A 186 13.39 17.48 10.39
CA GLN A 186 13.03 18.48 9.40
C GLN A 186 12.47 17.77 8.17
N ARG A 187 11.20 18.04 7.86
CA ARG A 187 10.48 17.44 6.74
C ARG A 187 10.60 18.33 5.52
N ARG A 188 10.67 17.73 4.33
CA ARG A 188 10.79 18.42 3.04
C ARG A 188 9.82 17.82 2.03
N LEU A 189 9.09 18.69 1.33
CA LEU A 189 8.28 18.39 0.15
C LEU A 189 8.91 19.13 -1.03
N GLN A 190 9.07 18.44 -2.17
CA GLN A 190 9.57 19.04 -3.40
C GLN A 190 8.56 18.81 -4.52
N LEU A 191 8.14 19.90 -5.17
CA LEU A 191 7.30 19.87 -6.36
C LEU A 191 8.12 20.42 -7.52
N GLN A 192 7.96 19.79 -8.69
CA GLN A 192 8.56 20.23 -9.94
C GLN A 192 7.46 20.46 -10.97
N SER A 193 7.54 21.56 -11.68
CA SER A 193 6.61 21.92 -12.75
C SER A 193 7.38 22.48 -13.93
N LEU A 194 6.88 22.23 -15.15
CA LEU A 194 7.43 22.76 -16.39
C LEU A 194 6.43 23.74 -16.98
N ARG A 195 6.88 24.97 -17.26
CA ARG A 195 6.05 26.00 -17.88
C ARG A 195 6.68 26.45 -19.19
N LEU A 196 5.89 26.39 -20.26
CA LEU A 196 6.26 26.98 -21.54
C LEU A 196 6.00 28.48 -21.49
N VAL A 197 7.01 29.27 -21.80
CA VAL A 197 6.92 30.73 -21.85
C VAL A 197 7.31 31.17 -23.25
N THR A 198 6.43 31.92 -23.91
CA THR A 198 6.79 32.65 -25.12
C THR A 198 7.20 34.05 -24.67
N PRO A 199 8.50 34.41 -24.74
CA PRO A 199 8.92 35.77 -24.43
C PRO A 199 8.22 36.73 -25.40
N ALA A 200 7.64 37.82 -24.87
CA ALA A 200 7.08 38.85 -25.73
C ALA A 200 8.21 39.41 -26.62
N PRO A 201 7.98 39.62 -27.93
CA PRO A 201 8.94 40.33 -28.76
C PRO A 201 9.14 41.70 -28.10
N THR A 202 10.39 42.02 -27.75
CA THR A 202 10.75 43.34 -27.23
C THR A 202 10.23 44.38 -28.19
N ASP A 203 9.15 45.10 -27.83
CA ASP A 203 8.70 46.24 -28.60
C ASP A 203 9.86 47.23 -28.68
N ALA A 204 10.19 47.58 -29.92
CA ALA A 204 11.27 48.49 -30.25
C ALA A 204 11.16 49.77 -29.41
N VAL A 205 12.28 50.17 -28.79
CA VAL A 205 12.46 51.49 -28.19
C VAL A 205 12.12 52.54 -29.26
N PRO A 206 11.09 53.39 -29.09
CA PRO A 206 10.88 54.50 -30.01
C PRO A 206 12.01 55.54 -29.83
N PRO A 207 12.43 56.19 -30.92
CA PRO A 207 13.60 57.09 -30.95
C PRO A 207 13.43 58.37 -30.12
#